data_AF-A0A947JDW9-F1
#
_entry.id   AF-A0A947JDW9-F1
#
_cell.length_a   1.000
_cell.length_b   1.000
_cell.length_c   1.000
_cell.angle_alpha   90.00
_cell.angle_beta   90.00
_cell.angle_gamma   90.00
#
_symmetry.space_group_name_H-M   'P 1'
#
loop_
_entity.id
_entity.type
_entity.pdbx_description
1 polymer ?
#
loop_
_entity_poly.entity_id
_entity_poly.type
_entity_poly.pdbx_seq_one_letter_code
_entity_poly.pdbx_strand_id
1 'polypeptide(L)' 'KRYQKEITEYLHFYNTERPHMGLNMKTPMQVVRSY' A
#
# COMPACT_ATOMS: atom_id res chain seq x y z
N LYS A 1 20.08 -8.95 -5.24
CA LYS A 1 20.30 -8.07 -4.06
C LYS A 1 19.06 -8.15 -3.17
N ARG A 2 19.19 -8.48 -1.89
CA ARG A 2 18.07 -8.72 -0.94
C ARG A 2 17.14 -7.50 -0.78
N TYR A 3 17.71 -6.30 -0.75
CA TYR A 3 16.99 -5.03 -0.60
C TYR A 3 15.88 -4.79 -1.62
N GLN A 4 16.03 -5.31 -2.85
CA GLN A 4 15.01 -5.09 -3.89
C GLN A 4 13.73 -5.87 -3.60
N LYS A 5 13.86 -7.09 -3.06
CA LYS A 5 12.72 -7.91 -2.62
C LYS A 5 12.00 -7.26 -1.45
N GLU A 6 12.75 -6.80 -0.45
CA GLU A 6 12.20 -6.14 0.75
C GLU A 6 11.44 -4.85 0.40
N ILE A 7 11.94 -4.06 -0.57
CA ILE A 7 11.23 -2.87 -1.06
C ILE A 7 9.94 -3.27 -1.79
N THR A 8 9.98 -4.30 -2.65
CA THR A 8 8.77 -4.76 -3.37
C THR A 8 7.70 -5.25 -2.40
N GLU A 9 8.08 -6.04 -1.39
CA GLU A 9 7.15 -6.53 -0.36
C GLU A 9 6.57 -5.37 0.45
N TYR A 10 7.40 -4.40 0.85
CA TYR A 10 6.92 -3.21 1.55
C TYR A 10 5.93 -2.39 0.73
N LEU A 11 6.21 -2.18 -0.56
CA LEU A 11 5.33 -1.43 -1.46
C LEU A 11 3.99 -2.13 -1.68
N HIS A 12 3.99 -3.47 -1.80
CA HIS A 12 2.75 -4.23 -1.86
C HIS A 12 1.93 -4.00 -0.59
N PHE A 13 2.50 -4.31 0.57
CA PHE A 13 1.85 -4.15 1.87
C PHE A 13 1.27 -2.73 2.07
N TYR A 14 2.04 -1.68 1.79
CA TYR A 14 1.60 -0.30 1.98
C TYR A 14 0.39 0.06 1.09
N ASN A 15 0.38 -0.42 -0.15
CA ASN A 15 -0.60 -0.03 -1.16
C ASN A 15 -1.88 -0.89 -1.11
N THR A 16 -1.80 -2.15 -0.71
CA THR A 16 -2.92 -3.10 -0.81
C THR A 16 -3.45 -3.60 0.53
N GLU A 17 -2.63 -3.64 1.58
CA GLU A 17 -2.97 -4.29 2.84
C GLU A 17 -3.09 -3.31 4.02
N ARG A 18 -2.27 -2.25 4.06
CA ARG A 18 -2.23 -1.30 5.17
C ARG A 18 -3.35 -0.26 5.08
N PRO A 19 -4.33 -0.24 6.00
CA PRO A 19 -5.28 0.86 6.08
C PRO A 19 -4.60 2.11 6.65
N HIS A 20 -4.90 3.27 6.09
CA HIS A 20 -4.32 4.54 6.52
C HIS A 20 -5.40 5.46 7.11
N MET A 21 -5.13 6.03 8.28
CA MET A 21 -6.07 6.95 8.95
C MET A 21 -6.42 8.15 8.05
N GLY A 22 -5.44 8.72 7.34
CA GLY A 22 -5.65 9.82 6.40
C GLY A 22 -6.49 9.45 5.16
N LEU A 23 -6.76 8.17 4.95
CA LEU A 23 -7.62 7.65 3.88
C LEU A 23 -8.93 7.06 4.45
N ASN A 24 -9.39 7.49 5.63
CA ASN A 24 -10.56 6.94 6.31
C ASN A 24 -10.48 5.42 6.51
N MET A 25 -9.30 4.93 6.93
CA MET A 25 -9.01 3.50 7.10
C MET A 25 -9.07 2.68 5.80
N LYS A 26 -8.98 3.32 4.64
CA LYS A 26 -8.81 2.65 3.34
C LYS A 26 -7.34 2.52 2.97
N THR A 27 -7.06 1.62 2.04
CA THR A 27 -5.74 1.48 1.40
C THR A 27 -5.61 2.43 0.20
N PRO A 28 -4.39 2.78 -0.23
CA PRO A 28 -4.18 3.65 -1.38
C PRO A 28 -4.87 3.10 -2.64
N MET A 29 -4.80 1.79 -2.86
CA MET A 29 -5.46 1.13 -4.00
C MET A 29 -6.99 1.22 -3.96
N GLN A 30 -7.61 1.25 -2.78
CA GLN A 30 -9.06 1.43 -2.66
C GLN A 30 -9.52 2.85 -3.02
N VAL A 31 -8.65 3.85 -2.81
CA VAL A 31 -8.96 5.26 -3.12
C VAL A 31 -8.67 5.57 -4.59
N VAL A 32 -7.54 5.10 -5.14
CA VAL A 32 -7.19 5.33 -6.56
C VAL A 32 -8.21 4.70 -7.50
N ARG A 33 -8.73 3.51 -7.18
CA ARG A 33 -9.77 2.84 -7.99
C ARG A 33 -11.16 3.51 -7.89
N SER A 34 -11.33 4.52 -7.04
CA SER A 34 -12.61 5.19 -6.82
C SER A 34 -12.79 6.50 -7.62
N TYR A 35 -11.80 6.86 -8.45
CA TYR A 35 -11.88 7.94 -9.43
C TYR A 35 -11.88 7.36 -10.85
#